data_AF-A0A7S4LN09-F1
#
_entry.id   AF-A0A7S4LN09-F1
#
_cell.length_a   1.000
_cell.length_b   1.000
_cell.length_c   1.000
_cell.angle_alpha   90.00
_cell.angle_beta   90.00
_cell.angle_gamma   90.00
#
_symmetry.space_group_name_H-M   'P 1'
#
loop_
_entity.id
_entity.type
_entity.pdbx_description
1 polymer ?
#
loop_
_entity_poly.entity_id
_entity_poly.type
_entity_poly.pdbx_seq_one_letter_code
_entity_poly.pdbx_strand_id
1 'polypeptide(L)'
;DNPNLSGVAAAALKNIILMFDAFYDVEEKSKAGNAAATEVMKSWADAEWFAKGPKVPEKVTLTVFKVTGETNTDDLSPAPDAWSRPDIPLHALAMLKNEREGITNAPKQIDELKKKGFPLAYVGDVVGTGSSRKSATNSILWYMGNDIPFVPNKRTGGYCFGTKIAPIFFNTMEDSGALPIEMDVSKLNMGDVIDVFPYEGKTVNHETGEVLCEGWSLKTKVLFDEVQAGGRIPLIIGRGLTGKARASLGLPASEVFAKFEAPGPKPKGYTLAQKMVGKACGLEGVQPGMYCEPELATVGSQDTTGPMTRDELKDLACLGFSSDLVMQSFCHTAAYPKPVDVETHKTLPKFFHDRGGVALRPGDGIIHSWLNRMLIPDAVGTGGDSHTRFPLGISFPAGSGLVAFAAATGVMPLDMP
;
A
#
# COMPACT_ATOMS: atom_id res chain seq x y z
N ASP A 1 33.46 -10.06 3.91
CA ASP A 1 34.90 -10.15 4.27
C ASP A 1 35.30 -11.54 4.76
N ASN A 2 34.46 -12.24 5.53
CA ASN A 2 34.72 -13.65 5.86
C ASN A 2 34.52 -14.56 4.63
N PRO A 3 35.54 -15.29 4.14
CA PRO A 3 35.43 -16.14 2.94
C PRO A 3 34.39 -17.24 3.01
N ASN A 4 34.13 -17.77 4.21
CA ASN A 4 33.16 -18.85 4.41
C ASN A 4 31.70 -18.36 4.42
N LEU A 5 31.49 -17.06 4.65
CA LEU A 5 30.16 -16.46 4.78
C LEU A 5 29.84 -15.48 3.64
N SER A 6 30.84 -15.02 2.88
CA SER A 6 30.69 -13.98 1.87
C SER A 6 29.68 -14.36 0.79
N GLY A 7 29.74 -15.58 0.27
CA GLY A 7 28.81 -16.08 -0.74
C GLY A 7 27.37 -16.13 -0.25
N VAL A 8 27.17 -16.62 0.99
CA VAL A 8 25.83 -16.71 1.61
C VAL A 8 25.27 -15.32 1.89
N ALA A 9 26.07 -14.42 2.43
CA ALA A 9 25.67 -13.04 2.71
C ALA A 9 25.34 -12.28 1.42
N ALA A 10 26.15 -12.43 0.37
CA ALA A 10 25.88 -11.83 -0.94
C ALA A 10 24.56 -12.35 -1.52
N ALA A 11 24.33 -13.67 -1.48
CA ALA A 11 23.06 -14.25 -1.94
C ALA A 11 21.84 -13.69 -1.18
N ALA A 12 21.96 -13.43 0.12
CA ALA A 12 20.90 -12.78 0.89
C ALA A 12 20.71 -11.31 0.47
N LEU A 13 21.78 -10.50 0.46
CA LEU A 13 21.73 -9.07 0.14
C LEU A 13 21.16 -8.79 -1.26
N LYS A 14 21.44 -9.66 -2.25
CA LYS A 14 20.88 -9.57 -3.61
C LYS A 14 19.34 -9.51 -3.64
N ASN A 15 18.65 -10.01 -2.60
CA ASN A 15 17.19 -10.02 -2.52
C ASN A 15 16.63 -9.06 -1.44
N ILE A 16 17.48 -8.33 -0.71
CA ILE A 16 17.03 -7.36 0.31
C ILE A 16 16.94 -5.98 -0.34
N ILE A 17 15.73 -5.41 -0.35
CA ILE A 17 15.49 -4.05 -0.90
C ILE A 17 15.56 -2.95 0.16
N LEU A 18 15.34 -3.28 1.44
CA LEU A 18 15.35 -2.35 2.58
C LEU A 18 16.78 -1.98 3.01
N MET A 19 17.63 -1.63 2.04
CA MET A 19 19.03 -1.27 2.29
C MET A 19 19.18 0.16 2.81
N PHE A 20 18.30 1.07 2.38
CA PHE A 20 18.36 2.50 2.73
C PHE A 20 19.81 3.05 2.63
N ASP A 21 20.36 3.60 3.71
CA ASP A 21 21.73 4.12 3.72
C ASP A 21 22.81 3.05 3.83
N ALA A 22 22.48 1.84 4.32
CA ALA A 22 23.42 0.71 4.31
C ALA A 22 23.78 0.24 2.88
N PHE A 23 23.11 0.78 1.86
CA PHE A 23 23.56 0.71 0.47
C PHE A 23 25.01 1.23 0.32
N TYR A 24 25.35 2.36 0.95
CA TYR A 24 26.67 2.99 0.82
C TYR A 24 27.78 2.12 1.42
N ASP A 25 27.48 1.36 2.47
CA ASP A 25 28.44 0.41 3.06
C ASP A 25 28.81 -0.71 2.08
N VAL A 26 27.84 -1.18 1.29
CA VAL A 26 28.06 -2.18 0.24
C VAL A 26 28.78 -1.56 -0.95
N GLU A 27 28.41 -0.35 -1.32
CA GLU A 27 29.04 0.42 -2.40
C GLU A 27 30.53 0.67 -2.12
N GLU A 28 30.88 1.12 -0.90
CA GLU A 28 32.26 1.35 -0.46
C GLU A 28 33.10 0.07 -0.58
N LYS A 29 32.58 -1.07 -0.10
CA LYS A 29 33.25 -2.36 -0.21
C LYS A 29 33.45 -2.79 -1.66
N SER A 30 32.45 -2.57 -2.52
CA SER A 30 32.57 -2.84 -3.96
C SER A 30 33.68 -1.99 -4.60
N LYS A 31 33.71 -0.68 -4.30
CA LYS A 31 34.75 0.25 -4.78
C LYS A 31 36.15 -0.09 -4.25
N ALA A 32 36.23 -0.68 -3.06
CA ALA A 32 37.47 -1.21 -2.48
C ALA A 32 37.91 -2.58 -3.06
N GLY A 33 37.19 -3.14 -4.04
CA GLY A 33 37.57 -4.37 -4.74
C GLY A 33 37.01 -5.67 -4.13
N ASN A 34 36.04 -5.60 -3.22
CA ASN A 34 35.40 -6.81 -2.69
C ASN A 34 34.47 -7.45 -3.75
N ALA A 35 34.88 -8.60 -4.28
CA ALA A 35 34.15 -9.32 -5.33
C ALA A 35 32.68 -9.62 -4.97
N ALA A 36 32.40 -10.02 -3.72
CA ALA A 36 31.03 -10.34 -3.30
C ALA A 36 30.14 -9.07 -3.24
N ALA A 37 30.69 -7.95 -2.78
CA ALA A 37 29.98 -6.67 -2.80
C ALA A 37 29.73 -6.17 -4.23
N THR A 38 30.71 -6.35 -5.13
CA THR A 38 30.55 -6.04 -6.56
C THR A 38 29.43 -6.87 -7.20
N GLU A 39 29.33 -8.16 -6.87
CA GLU A 39 28.22 -8.99 -7.35
C GLU A 39 26.86 -8.53 -6.82
N VAL A 40 26.78 -8.10 -5.55
CA VAL A 40 25.54 -7.56 -4.97
C VAL A 40 25.13 -6.28 -5.70
N MET A 41 26.06 -5.34 -5.89
CA MET A 41 25.81 -4.09 -6.62
C MET A 41 25.32 -4.36 -8.05
N LYS A 42 25.93 -5.32 -8.74
CA LYS A 42 25.51 -5.72 -10.09
C LYS A 42 24.10 -6.33 -10.09
N SER A 43 23.81 -7.25 -9.17
CA SER A 43 22.49 -7.89 -9.04
C SER A 43 21.38 -6.87 -8.78
N TRP A 44 21.62 -5.86 -7.94
CA TRP A 44 20.69 -4.76 -7.74
C TRP A 44 20.53 -3.90 -9.00
N ALA A 45 21.63 -3.59 -9.69
CA ALA A 45 21.61 -2.82 -10.92
C ALA A 45 20.89 -3.52 -12.08
N ASP A 46 20.92 -4.85 -12.11
CA ASP A 46 20.23 -5.72 -13.07
C ASP A 46 18.79 -6.06 -12.62
N ALA A 47 18.35 -5.53 -11.47
CA ALA A 47 17.02 -5.73 -10.89
C ALA A 47 16.66 -7.21 -10.66
N GLU A 48 17.62 -8.05 -10.27
CA GLU A 48 17.37 -9.49 -10.05
C GLU A 48 16.36 -9.76 -8.93
N TRP A 49 16.28 -8.87 -7.93
CA TRP A 49 15.28 -8.93 -6.86
C TRP A 49 13.83 -8.88 -7.41
N PHE A 50 13.62 -8.18 -8.52
CA PHE A 50 12.32 -8.01 -9.18
C PHE A 50 12.07 -9.11 -10.23
N ALA A 51 13.08 -9.42 -11.04
CA ALA A 51 12.97 -10.38 -12.15
C ALA A 51 12.63 -11.82 -11.70
N LYS A 52 12.92 -12.17 -10.45
CA LYS A 52 12.57 -13.47 -9.86
C LYS A 52 11.10 -13.59 -9.43
N GLY A 53 10.41 -12.46 -9.24
CA GLY A 53 9.00 -12.45 -8.85
C GLY A 53 8.09 -12.97 -9.98
N PRO A 54 7.00 -13.68 -9.65
CA PRO A 54 6.05 -14.13 -10.66
C PRO A 54 5.36 -12.91 -11.30
N LYS A 55 5.38 -12.85 -12.63
CA LYS A 55 4.61 -11.87 -13.39
C LYS A 55 3.11 -12.09 -13.16
N VAL A 56 2.32 -11.01 -13.30
CA VAL A 56 0.88 -11.15 -13.43
C VAL A 56 0.58 -12.06 -14.63
N PRO A 57 -0.25 -13.11 -14.46
CA PRO A 57 -0.49 -14.05 -15.55
C PRO A 57 -1.36 -13.39 -16.65
N GLU A 58 -1.16 -13.82 -17.89
CA GLU A 58 -2.01 -13.39 -19.03
C GLU A 58 -3.48 -13.78 -18.82
N LYS A 59 -3.71 -14.91 -18.13
CA LYS A 59 -5.01 -15.41 -17.72
C LYS A 59 -4.96 -15.91 -16.28
N VAL A 60 -5.93 -15.51 -15.46
CA VAL A 60 -6.13 -16.07 -14.12
C VAL A 60 -7.56 -16.56 -13.95
N THR A 61 -7.71 -17.79 -13.44
CA THR A 61 -9.01 -18.37 -13.10
C THR A 61 -9.32 -18.09 -11.62
N LEU A 62 -10.49 -17.50 -11.35
CA LEU A 62 -10.88 -17.02 -10.02
C LEU A 62 -12.30 -17.49 -9.69
N THR A 63 -12.59 -17.70 -8.41
CA THR A 63 -13.96 -17.87 -7.89
C THR A 63 -14.44 -16.56 -7.28
N VAL A 64 -15.61 -16.10 -7.70
CA VAL A 64 -16.20 -14.82 -7.29
C VAL A 64 -16.78 -14.90 -5.87
N PHE A 65 -16.32 -14.03 -4.97
CA PHE A 65 -17.01 -13.69 -3.73
C PHE A 65 -17.70 -12.33 -3.90
N LYS A 66 -18.99 -12.34 -4.27
CA LYS A 66 -19.76 -11.12 -4.59
C LYS A 66 -20.43 -10.56 -3.34
N VAL A 67 -20.25 -9.27 -3.10
CA VAL A 67 -21.03 -8.47 -2.13
C VAL A 67 -21.79 -7.41 -2.91
N THR A 68 -23.12 -7.54 -2.95
CA THR A 68 -23.98 -6.62 -3.70
C THR A 68 -24.09 -5.25 -3.02
N GLY A 69 -24.27 -4.22 -3.82
CA GLY A 69 -24.36 -2.83 -3.38
C GLY A 69 -23.01 -2.23 -2.98
N GLU A 70 -23.05 -1.36 -1.97
CA GLU A 70 -21.87 -0.69 -1.43
C GLU A 70 -21.22 -1.50 -0.30
N THR A 71 -19.93 -1.80 -0.45
CA THR A 71 -19.07 -2.25 0.64
C THR A 71 -18.38 -1.05 1.28
N ASN A 72 -18.83 -0.68 2.48
CA ASN A 72 -18.12 0.29 3.31
C ASN A 72 -16.96 -0.40 4.04
N THR A 73 -15.88 0.32 4.30
CA THR A 73 -14.76 -0.21 5.10
C THR A 73 -15.15 -0.61 6.53
N ASP A 74 -16.24 -0.07 7.10
CA ASP A 74 -16.79 -0.53 8.37
C ASP A 74 -17.42 -1.93 8.27
N ASP A 75 -17.98 -2.30 7.10
CA ASP A 75 -18.49 -3.66 6.87
C ASP A 75 -17.36 -4.70 6.90
N LEU A 76 -16.18 -4.31 6.42
CA LEU A 76 -14.98 -5.16 6.35
C LEU A 76 -14.17 -5.15 7.66
N SER A 77 -14.26 -4.07 8.43
CA SER A 77 -13.51 -3.85 9.65
C SER A 77 -14.33 -2.99 10.61
N PRO A 78 -15.28 -3.59 11.35
CA PRO A 78 -16.25 -2.84 12.15
C PRO A 78 -15.61 -2.01 13.26
N ALA A 79 -16.16 -0.82 13.52
CA ALA A 79 -15.66 0.07 14.56
C ALA A 79 -15.55 -0.57 15.97
N PRO A 80 -16.52 -1.39 16.44
CA PRO A 80 -16.42 -2.04 17.77
C PRO A 80 -15.20 -2.96 17.94
N ASP A 81 -14.62 -3.42 16.83
CA ASP A 81 -13.49 -4.34 16.77
C ASP A 81 -12.17 -3.62 16.46
N ALA A 82 -12.14 -2.28 16.47
CA ALA A 82 -10.93 -1.50 16.19
C ALA A 82 -9.72 -1.89 17.06
N TRP A 83 -9.99 -2.34 18.28
CA TRP A 83 -8.99 -2.78 19.26
C TRP A 83 -8.19 -4.01 18.81
N SER A 84 -8.73 -4.87 17.93
CA SER A 84 -8.06 -6.09 17.47
C SER A 84 -7.33 -5.91 16.14
N ARG A 85 -7.42 -4.74 15.49
CA ARG A 85 -6.86 -4.49 14.14
C ARG A 85 -5.39 -4.91 13.93
N PRO A 86 -4.47 -4.77 14.91
CA PRO A 86 -3.08 -5.23 14.75
C PRO A 86 -2.93 -6.76 14.70
N ASP A 87 -3.88 -7.49 15.27
CA ASP A 87 -3.95 -8.96 15.18
C ASP A 87 -4.80 -9.33 13.95
N ILE A 88 -4.17 -9.38 12.78
CA ILE A 88 -4.85 -9.56 11.49
C ILE A 88 -5.74 -10.83 11.46
N PRO A 89 -5.25 -12.03 11.85
CA PRO A 89 -6.08 -13.23 11.86
C PRO A 89 -7.31 -13.10 12.77
N LEU A 90 -7.14 -12.54 13.97
CA LEU A 90 -8.23 -12.34 14.91
C LEU A 90 -9.24 -11.32 14.38
N HIS A 91 -8.76 -10.19 13.86
CA HIS A 91 -9.62 -9.12 13.36
C HIS A 91 -10.41 -9.54 12.13
N ALA A 92 -9.83 -10.38 11.26
CA ALA A 92 -10.50 -10.88 10.07
C ALA A 92 -11.80 -11.64 10.38
N LEU A 93 -11.93 -12.26 11.57
CA LEU A 93 -13.15 -12.92 12.00
C LEU A 93 -14.37 -11.97 12.08
N ALA A 94 -14.14 -10.65 12.17
CA ALA A 94 -15.18 -9.63 12.22
C ALA A 94 -15.61 -9.12 10.83
N MET A 95 -14.91 -9.52 9.76
CA MET A 95 -15.21 -9.11 8.39
C MET A 95 -16.61 -9.58 7.99
N LEU A 96 -17.47 -8.65 7.58
CA LEU A 96 -18.85 -8.91 7.15
C LEU A 96 -19.66 -9.72 8.18
N LYS A 97 -19.44 -9.45 9.49
CA LYS A 97 -20.13 -10.15 10.58
C LYS A 97 -21.62 -9.79 10.70
N ASN A 98 -22.01 -8.62 10.20
CA ASN A 98 -23.40 -8.19 10.16
C ASN A 98 -24.02 -8.70 8.86
N GLU A 99 -25.15 -9.39 8.96
CA GLU A 99 -25.83 -9.97 7.80
C GLU A 99 -26.23 -8.88 6.79
N ARG A 100 -26.12 -9.21 5.51
CA ARG A 100 -26.60 -8.41 4.39
C ARG A 100 -27.02 -9.33 3.25
N GLU A 101 -27.62 -8.77 2.21
CA GLU A 101 -28.04 -9.55 1.04
C GLU A 101 -26.87 -10.40 0.49
N GLY A 102 -27.11 -11.70 0.34
CA GLY A 102 -26.10 -12.66 -0.12
C GLY A 102 -25.03 -13.08 0.90
N ILE A 103 -24.93 -12.42 2.07
CA ILE A 103 -23.91 -12.70 3.08
C ILE A 103 -24.56 -12.95 4.45
N THR A 104 -24.48 -14.21 4.90
CA THR A 104 -25.01 -14.65 6.20
C THR A 104 -23.91 -15.09 7.15
N ASN A 105 -22.81 -15.63 6.62
CA ASN A 105 -21.62 -15.97 7.38
C ASN A 105 -20.41 -15.97 6.44
N ALA A 106 -19.77 -14.80 6.32
CA ALA A 106 -18.69 -14.62 5.36
C ALA A 106 -17.55 -15.66 5.50
N PRO A 107 -17.00 -15.95 6.71
CA PRO A 107 -15.96 -16.97 6.84
C PRO A 107 -16.38 -18.36 6.32
N LYS A 108 -17.58 -18.84 6.68
CA LYS A 108 -18.07 -20.14 6.19
C LYS A 108 -18.31 -20.14 4.69
N GLN A 109 -18.91 -19.07 4.15
CA GLN A 109 -19.15 -18.94 2.71
C GLN A 109 -17.82 -18.92 1.92
N ILE A 110 -16.81 -18.20 2.44
CA ILE A 110 -15.46 -18.17 1.89
C ILE A 110 -14.84 -19.58 1.89
N ASP A 111 -14.94 -20.32 3.00
CA ASP A 111 -14.38 -21.68 3.10
C ASP A 111 -15.07 -22.65 2.15
N GLU A 112 -16.38 -22.55 1.94
CA GLU A 112 -17.10 -23.34 0.93
C GLU A 112 -16.66 -23.00 -0.50
N LEU A 113 -16.48 -21.71 -0.82
CA LEU A 113 -16.01 -21.29 -2.14
C LEU A 113 -14.59 -21.74 -2.44
N LYS A 114 -13.70 -21.75 -1.43
CA LYS A 114 -12.33 -22.26 -1.58
C LYS A 114 -12.28 -23.72 -2.00
N LYS A 115 -13.30 -24.53 -1.70
CA LYS A 115 -13.38 -25.93 -2.14
C LYS A 115 -13.48 -26.08 -3.66
N LYS A 116 -13.80 -25.01 -4.41
CA LYS A 116 -13.78 -25.01 -5.88
C LYS A 116 -12.36 -25.06 -6.47
N GLY A 117 -11.31 -24.88 -5.66
CA GLY A 117 -9.92 -25.08 -6.08
C GLY A 117 -9.28 -23.90 -6.80
N PHE A 118 -9.96 -22.76 -6.92
CA PHE A 118 -9.42 -21.52 -7.49
C PHE A 118 -9.28 -20.43 -6.41
N PRO A 119 -8.32 -19.48 -6.57
CA PRO A 119 -8.24 -18.31 -5.72
C PRO A 119 -9.54 -17.49 -5.75
N LEU A 120 -9.84 -16.80 -4.65
CA LEU A 120 -11.03 -15.95 -4.57
C LEU A 120 -10.75 -14.53 -5.05
N ALA A 121 -11.75 -13.91 -5.66
CA ALA A 121 -11.78 -12.48 -5.91
C ALA A 121 -12.88 -11.81 -5.08
N TYR A 122 -12.55 -10.72 -4.39
CA TYR A 122 -13.58 -9.88 -3.76
C TYR A 122 -14.24 -9.04 -4.86
N VAL A 123 -15.55 -9.14 -5.01
CA VAL A 123 -16.29 -8.43 -6.06
C VAL A 123 -17.43 -7.63 -5.43
N GLY A 124 -17.57 -6.35 -5.77
CA GLY A 124 -18.70 -5.53 -5.32
C GLY A 124 -19.01 -4.37 -6.25
N ASP A 125 -20.20 -3.78 -6.15
CA ASP A 125 -20.60 -2.73 -7.10
C ASP A 125 -19.86 -1.42 -6.79
N VAL A 126 -19.85 -1.03 -5.51
CA VAL A 126 -19.00 0.07 -4.99
C VAL A 126 -18.20 -0.47 -3.81
N VAL A 127 -16.86 -0.38 -3.87
CA VAL A 127 -15.98 -1.03 -2.88
C VAL A 127 -15.08 -0.03 -2.15
N GLY A 128 -15.03 -0.15 -0.83
CA GLY A 128 -14.00 0.48 0.00
C GLY A 128 -14.27 1.92 0.39
N THR A 129 -15.53 2.36 0.37
CA THR A 129 -15.91 3.70 0.81
C THR A 129 -15.67 3.91 2.31
N GLY A 130 -15.60 5.19 2.72
CA GLY A 130 -15.52 5.57 4.13
C GLY A 130 -14.09 5.78 4.65
N SER A 131 -13.74 5.02 5.69
CA SER A 131 -12.54 5.21 6.51
C SER A 131 -11.28 4.64 5.86
N SER A 132 -10.11 5.25 6.10
CA SER A 132 -8.80 4.79 5.58
C SER A 132 -8.19 3.61 6.37
N ARG A 133 -9.02 2.78 7.02
CA ARG A 133 -8.56 1.70 7.91
C ARG A 133 -7.97 0.54 7.10
N LYS A 134 -6.65 0.36 7.15
CA LYS A 134 -5.95 -0.74 6.45
C LYS A 134 -6.45 -2.13 6.87
N SER A 135 -7.02 -2.25 8.06
CA SER A 135 -7.64 -3.49 8.55
C SER A 135 -8.74 -4.04 7.64
N ALA A 136 -9.44 -3.21 6.87
CA ALA A 136 -10.40 -3.66 5.87
C ALA A 136 -9.71 -4.47 4.75
N THR A 137 -8.63 -3.92 4.17
CA THR A 137 -7.78 -4.63 3.22
C THR A 137 -7.14 -5.87 3.85
N ASN A 138 -6.55 -5.74 5.04
CA ASN A 138 -5.92 -6.88 5.73
C ASN A 138 -6.89 -8.05 5.90
N SER A 139 -8.17 -7.79 6.20
CA SER A 139 -9.17 -8.85 6.39
C SER A 139 -9.52 -9.56 5.08
N ILE A 140 -9.69 -8.81 3.98
CA ILE A 140 -9.86 -9.42 2.64
C ILE A 140 -8.64 -10.27 2.30
N LEU A 141 -7.44 -9.72 2.42
CA LEU A 141 -6.20 -10.42 2.07
C LEU A 141 -5.90 -11.60 2.98
N TRP A 142 -6.34 -11.55 4.23
CA TRP A 142 -6.25 -12.70 5.13
C TRP A 142 -6.99 -13.92 4.54
N TYR A 143 -8.20 -13.70 4.01
CA TYR A 143 -8.99 -14.78 3.43
C TYR A 143 -8.61 -15.12 1.99
N MET A 144 -8.20 -14.13 1.18
CA MET A 144 -8.13 -14.23 -0.28
C MET A 144 -6.74 -13.94 -0.88
N GLY A 145 -5.77 -13.57 -0.05
CA GLY A 145 -4.39 -13.32 -0.44
C GLY A 145 -3.48 -14.53 -0.27
N ASN A 146 -2.19 -14.29 -0.47
CA ASN A 146 -1.11 -15.27 -0.40
C ASN A 146 -0.27 -15.07 0.87
N ASP A 147 0.25 -16.15 1.41
CA ASP A 147 1.21 -16.09 2.51
C ASP A 147 2.52 -15.42 2.05
N ILE A 148 3.10 -14.62 2.93
CA ILE A 148 4.39 -13.98 2.70
C ILE A 148 5.47 -14.86 3.36
N PRO A 149 6.47 -15.38 2.62
CA PRO A 149 7.51 -16.23 3.20
C PRO A 149 8.17 -15.56 4.41
N PHE A 150 8.22 -16.29 5.53
CA PHE A 150 8.85 -15.86 6.79
C PHE A 150 8.22 -14.65 7.49
N VAL A 151 7.07 -14.15 7.02
CA VAL A 151 6.31 -13.07 7.68
C VAL A 151 5.00 -13.63 8.22
N PRO A 152 4.89 -13.87 9.54
CA PRO A 152 3.71 -14.50 10.12
C PRO A 152 2.51 -13.55 10.12
N ASN A 153 1.31 -14.12 10.02
CA ASN A 153 0.04 -13.42 10.26
C ASN A 153 -0.22 -12.18 9.37
N LYS A 154 0.45 -12.09 8.21
CA LYS A 154 0.21 -11.06 7.19
C LYS A 154 0.20 -11.73 5.81
N ARG A 155 -0.67 -11.25 4.93
CA ARG A 155 -0.82 -11.74 3.55
C ARG A 155 -0.70 -10.60 2.54
N THR A 156 -0.32 -10.94 1.32
CA THR A 156 -0.15 -10.05 0.16
C THR A 156 -0.96 -10.57 -1.03
N GLY A 157 -0.98 -9.88 -2.16
CA GLY A 157 -1.64 -10.36 -3.38
C GLY A 157 -3.16 -10.26 -3.30
N GLY A 158 -3.85 -11.14 -4.04
CA GLY A 158 -5.31 -11.18 -4.10
C GLY A 158 -5.90 -10.25 -5.17
N TYR A 159 -7.20 -10.40 -5.40
CA TYR A 159 -7.93 -9.73 -6.47
C TYR A 159 -9.15 -9.01 -5.92
N CYS A 160 -9.35 -7.76 -6.33
CA CYS A 160 -10.49 -6.95 -5.91
C CYS A 160 -11.09 -6.22 -7.10
N PHE A 161 -12.35 -6.52 -7.39
CA PHE A 161 -13.06 -5.98 -8.54
C PHE A 161 -14.27 -5.18 -8.12
N GLY A 162 -14.53 -4.08 -8.81
CA GLY A 162 -15.81 -3.41 -8.67
C GLY A 162 -16.11 -2.42 -9.77
N THR A 163 -17.38 -2.06 -9.93
CA THR A 163 -17.74 -0.99 -10.87
C THR A 163 -17.12 0.32 -10.45
N LYS A 164 -17.02 0.55 -9.13
CA LYS A 164 -16.26 1.65 -8.54
C LYS A 164 -15.48 1.20 -7.32
N ILE A 165 -14.22 1.60 -7.22
CA ILE A 165 -13.38 1.40 -6.04
C ILE A 165 -12.97 2.77 -5.49
N ALA A 166 -13.17 2.99 -4.19
CA ALA A 166 -12.80 4.26 -3.56
C ALA A 166 -11.26 4.47 -3.62
N PRO A 167 -10.76 5.69 -3.93
CA PRO A 167 -9.33 5.90 -4.19
C PRO A 167 -8.38 5.48 -3.06
N ILE A 168 -8.74 5.75 -1.80
CA ILE A 168 -7.91 5.36 -0.64
C ILE A 168 -7.81 3.83 -0.55
N PHE A 169 -8.93 3.14 -0.79
CA PHE A 169 -8.99 1.70 -0.74
C PHE A 169 -8.22 1.08 -1.91
N PHE A 170 -8.36 1.63 -3.11
CA PHE A 170 -7.58 1.24 -4.30
C PHE A 170 -6.07 1.29 -4.01
N ASN A 171 -5.59 2.43 -3.51
CA ASN A 171 -4.19 2.61 -3.13
C ASN A 171 -3.77 1.61 -2.04
N THR A 172 -4.62 1.34 -1.05
CA THR A 172 -4.29 0.38 0.02
C THR A 172 -4.19 -1.05 -0.50
N MET A 173 -5.01 -1.42 -1.50
CA MET A 173 -4.95 -2.73 -2.16
C MET A 173 -3.66 -2.89 -2.98
N GLU A 174 -3.31 -1.93 -3.84
CA GLU A 174 -2.08 -1.98 -4.65
C GLU A 174 -0.81 -1.89 -3.79
N ASP A 175 -0.81 -1.09 -2.72
CA ASP A 175 0.29 -1.03 -1.75
C ASP A 175 0.53 -2.38 -1.05
N SER A 176 -0.52 -3.20 -0.93
CA SER A 176 -0.49 -4.53 -0.31
C SER A 176 -0.23 -5.66 -1.32
N GLY A 177 0.05 -5.35 -2.58
CA GLY A 177 0.35 -6.32 -3.65
C GLY A 177 -0.87 -6.92 -4.33
N ALA A 178 -2.08 -6.48 -3.98
CA ALA A 178 -3.29 -6.93 -4.65
C ALA A 178 -3.44 -6.30 -6.04
N LEU A 179 -4.28 -6.91 -6.89
CA LEU A 179 -4.67 -6.35 -8.18
C LEU A 179 -6.11 -5.79 -8.10
N PRO A 180 -6.29 -4.48 -7.79
CA PRO A 180 -7.58 -3.82 -7.87
C PRO A 180 -7.93 -3.46 -9.32
N ILE A 181 -9.14 -3.78 -9.78
CA ILE A 181 -9.62 -3.48 -11.13
C ILE A 181 -11.01 -2.84 -11.06
N GLU A 182 -11.18 -1.67 -11.68
CA GLU A 182 -12.50 -1.10 -11.95
C GLU A 182 -13.06 -1.70 -13.25
N MET A 183 -14.14 -2.48 -13.18
CA MET A 183 -14.80 -3.09 -14.34
C MET A 183 -16.30 -3.30 -14.07
N ASP A 184 -17.11 -3.52 -15.11
CA ASP A 184 -18.52 -3.87 -14.90
C ASP A 184 -18.66 -5.25 -14.27
N VAL A 185 -19.24 -5.28 -13.06
CA VAL A 185 -19.44 -6.50 -12.27
C VAL A 185 -20.91 -6.95 -12.23
N SER A 186 -21.78 -6.37 -13.06
CA SER A 186 -23.23 -6.65 -13.08
C SER A 186 -23.57 -8.10 -13.41
N LYS A 187 -22.74 -8.76 -14.24
CA LYS A 187 -22.89 -10.17 -14.62
C LYS A 187 -22.11 -11.15 -13.74
N LEU A 188 -21.40 -10.67 -12.71
CA LEU A 188 -20.61 -11.51 -11.81
C LEU A 188 -21.42 -11.84 -10.55
N ASN A 189 -21.72 -13.12 -10.34
CA ASN A 189 -22.51 -13.62 -9.22
C ASN A 189 -21.66 -14.38 -8.22
N MET A 190 -22.19 -14.52 -7.00
CA MET A 190 -21.55 -15.30 -5.94
C MET A 190 -21.28 -16.73 -6.40
N GLY A 191 -20.00 -17.13 -6.35
CA GLY A 191 -19.55 -18.47 -6.69
C GLY A 191 -19.30 -18.71 -8.18
N ASP A 192 -19.49 -17.73 -9.07
CA ASP A 192 -19.09 -17.88 -10.47
C ASP A 192 -17.58 -18.19 -10.55
N VAL A 193 -17.20 -19.06 -11.48
CA VAL A 193 -15.79 -19.29 -11.83
C VAL A 193 -15.52 -18.54 -13.13
N ILE A 194 -14.56 -17.63 -13.09
CA ILE A 194 -14.26 -16.70 -14.18
C ILE A 194 -12.79 -16.77 -14.59
N ASP A 195 -12.54 -16.58 -15.88
CA ASP A 195 -11.20 -16.32 -16.41
C ASP A 195 -11.05 -14.81 -16.66
N VAL A 196 -10.08 -14.19 -15.99
CA VAL A 196 -9.73 -12.78 -16.15
C VAL A 196 -8.46 -12.69 -16.98
N PHE A 197 -8.44 -11.79 -17.97
CA PHE A 197 -7.31 -11.52 -18.86
C PHE A 197 -6.80 -10.08 -18.64
N PRO A 198 -5.91 -9.84 -17.65
CA PRO A 198 -5.46 -8.50 -17.26
C PRO A 198 -4.87 -7.66 -18.39
N TYR A 199 -4.20 -8.29 -19.35
CA TYR A 199 -3.55 -7.61 -20.47
C TYR A 199 -4.50 -7.28 -21.61
N GLU A 200 -5.63 -7.99 -21.71
CA GLU A 200 -6.63 -7.80 -22.76
C GLU A 200 -7.81 -6.94 -22.30
N GLY A 201 -8.00 -6.76 -20.99
CA GLY A 201 -9.16 -6.03 -20.47
C GLY A 201 -10.47 -6.81 -20.64
N LYS A 202 -10.42 -8.12 -20.39
CA LYS A 202 -11.53 -9.05 -20.66
C LYS A 202 -11.74 -10.05 -19.53
N THR A 203 -13.00 -10.36 -19.25
CA THR A 203 -13.42 -11.34 -18.25
C THR A 203 -14.51 -12.24 -18.85
N VAL A 204 -14.34 -13.54 -18.74
CA VAL A 204 -15.27 -14.54 -19.29
C VAL A 204 -15.66 -15.57 -18.24
N ASN A 205 -16.79 -16.24 -18.45
CA ASN A 205 -17.15 -17.43 -17.67
C ASN A 205 -16.18 -18.57 -18.00
N HIS A 206 -15.63 -19.23 -16.97
CA HIS A 206 -14.60 -20.26 -17.14
C HIS A 206 -15.11 -21.51 -17.87
N GLU A 207 -16.37 -21.90 -17.65
CA GLU A 207 -16.95 -23.11 -18.21
C GLU A 207 -17.53 -22.88 -19.62
N THR A 208 -18.23 -21.78 -19.81
CA THR A 208 -18.97 -21.51 -21.06
C THR A 208 -18.19 -20.68 -22.07
N GLY A 209 -17.17 -19.94 -21.63
CA GLY A 209 -16.46 -18.95 -22.44
C GLY A 209 -17.28 -17.70 -22.75
N GLU A 210 -18.47 -17.54 -22.16
CA GLU A 210 -19.30 -16.35 -22.33
C GLU A 210 -18.56 -15.10 -21.84
N VAL A 211 -18.58 -14.02 -22.63
CA VAL A 211 -18.00 -12.73 -22.22
C VAL A 211 -18.90 -12.06 -21.19
N LEU A 212 -18.38 -11.91 -19.97
CA LEU A 212 -19.07 -11.30 -18.85
C LEU A 212 -18.85 -9.78 -18.82
N CYS A 213 -17.61 -9.35 -19.06
CA CYS A 213 -17.24 -7.94 -19.17
C CYS A 213 -15.98 -7.82 -20.06
N GLU A 214 -15.93 -6.78 -20.90
CA GLU A 214 -14.78 -6.48 -21.76
C GLU A 214 -14.59 -4.97 -21.93
N GLY A 215 -13.42 -4.54 -22.39
CA GLY A 215 -13.11 -3.13 -22.67
C GLY A 215 -12.73 -2.32 -21.43
N TRP A 216 -12.50 -2.95 -20.29
CA TRP A 216 -11.90 -2.30 -19.13
C TRP A 216 -10.38 -2.21 -19.28
N SER A 217 -9.75 -1.28 -18.57
CA SER A 217 -8.30 -1.13 -18.55
C SER A 217 -7.80 -0.95 -17.12
N LEU A 218 -6.55 -1.30 -16.89
CA LEU A 218 -5.88 -0.95 -15.64
C LEU A 218 -5.70 0.56 -15.56
N LYS A 219 -5.76 1.10 -14.35
CA LYS A 219 -5.49 2.53 -14.08
C LYS A 219 -4.12 2.96 -14.61
N THR A 220 -3.13 2.08 -14.51
CA THR A 220 -1.78 2.25 -15.03
C THR A 220 -1.17 0.89 -15.35
N LYS A 221 -0.29 0.82 -16.36
CA LYS A 221 0.47 -0.40 -16.66
C LYS A 221 1.50 -0.73 -15.58
N VAL A 222 1.89 0.25 -14.76
CA VAL A 222 2.82 0.04 -13.64
C VAL A 222 2.22 -0.88 -12.58
N LEU A 223 0.90 -1.03 -12.52
CA LEU A 223 0.22 -1.96 -11.62
C LEU A 223 0.70 -3.43 -11.82
N PHE A 224 1.15 -3.79 -13.02
CA PHE A 224 1.76 -5.11 -13.25
C PHE A 224 3.09 -5.29 -12.50
N ASP A 225 3.95 -4.26 -12.53
CA ASP A 225 5.19 -4.26 -11.75
C ASP A 225 4.90 -4.24 -10.25
N GLU A 226 3.87 -3.52 -9.82
CA GLU A 226 3.50 -3.43 -8.40
C GLU A 226 3.10 -4.80 -7.85
N VAL A 227 2.25 -5.53 -8.57
CA VAL A 227 1.86 -6.89 -8.17
C VAL A 227 3.07 -7.83 -8.21
N GLN A 228 3.91 -7.77 -9.24
CA GLN A 228 5.10 -8.61 -9.34
C GLN A 228 6.10 -8.35 -8.19
N ALA A 229 6.22 -7.11 -7.73
CA ALA A 229 7.06 -6.74 -6.60
C ALA A 229 6.45 -7.07 -5.23
N GLY A 230 5.22 -7.59 -5.17
CA GLY A 230 4.48 -7.84 -3.93
C GLY A 230 3.88 -6.58 -3.30
N GLY A 231 3.75 -5.50 -4.07
CA GLY A 231 3.15 -4.23 -3.68
C GLY A 231 3.84 -3.02 -4.28
N ARG A 232 3.11 -1.92 -4.39
CA ARG A 232 3.64 -0.63 -4.85
C ARG A 232 4.78 -0.10 -3.97
N ILE A 233 4.67 -0.25 -2.64
CA ILE A 233 5.72 0.19 -1.69
C ILE A 233 7.04 -0.59 -1.91
N PRO A 234 7.06 -1.94 -1.91
CA PRO A 234 8.24 -2.71 -2.29
C PRO A 234 8.82 -2.33 -3.65
N LEU A 235 7.96 -2.11 -4.66
CA LEU A 235 8.39 -1.70 -6.00
C LEU A 235 9.18 -0.39 -5.96
N ILE A 236 8.67 0.64 -5.29
CA ILE A 236 9.33 1.96 -5.23
C ILE A 236 10.69 1.85 -4.54
N ILE A 237 10.76 1.15 -3.41
CA ILE A 237 12.01 0.97 -2.66
C ILE A 237 13.04 0.23 -3.51
N GLY A 238 12.65 -0.93 -4.08
CA GLY A 238 13.55 -1.74 -4.89
C GLY A 238 13.97 -1.04 -6.19
N ARG A 239 13.06 -0.32 -6.85
CA ARG A 239 13.36 0.48 -8.06
C ARG A 239 14.35 1.59 -7.73
N GLY A 240 14.19 2.25 -6.58
CA GLY A 240 15.14 3.24 -6.06
C GLY A 240 16.53 2.63 -5.78
N LEU A 241 16.58 1.45 -5.17
CA LEU A 241 17.83 0.70 -4.95
C LEU A 241 18.53 0.36 -6.27
N THR A 242 17.79 -0.15 -7.26
CA THR A 242 18.32 -0.39 -8.60
C THR A 242 18.84 0.90 -9.24
N GLY A 243 18.10 2.01 -9.13
CA GLY A 243 18.53 3.31 -9.64
C GLY A 243 19.85 3.78 -9.04
N LYS A 244 19.98 3.73 -7.69
CA LYS A 244 21.23 4.07 -6.98
C LYS A 244 22.40 3.17 -7.41
N ALA A 245 22.18 1.86 -7.51
CA ALA A 245 23.22 0.91 -7.94
C ALA A 245 23.70 1.20 -9.38
N ARG A 246 22.77 1.45 -10.31
CA ARG A 246 23.11 1.78 -11.70
C ARG A 246 23.88 3.10 -11.81
N ALA A 247 23.46 4.13 -11.08
CA ALA A 247 24.17 5.41 -11.02
C ALA A 247 25.60 5.23 -10.49
N SER A 248 25.79 4.48 -9.40
CA SER A 248 27.12 4.17 -8.85
C SER A 248 28.01 3.43 -9.85
N LEU A 249 27.44 2.56 -10.68
CA LEU A 249 28.17 1.75 -11.66
C LEU A 249 28.35 2.48 -13.00
N GLY A 250 27.89 3.73 -13.14
CA GLY A 250 27.96 4.49 -14.39
C GLY A 250 27.08 3.92 -15.51
N LEU A 251 26.02 3.20 -15.16
CA LEU A 251 25.07 2.60 -16.10
C LEU A 251 23.90 3.55 -16.40
N PRO A 252 23.31 3.49 -17.62
CA PRO A 252 22.10 4.25 -17.93
C PRO A 252 20.92 3.80 -17.07
N ALA A 253 19.85 4.60 -17.00
CA ALA A 253 18.61 4.23 -16.32
C ALA A 253 18.09 2.85 -16.75
N SER A 254 17.47 2.10 -15.83
CA SER A 254 16.96 0.77 -16.11
C SER A 254 15.78 0.81 -17.08
N GLU A 255 15.71 -0.16 -17.99
CA GLU A 255 14.56 -0.39 -18.88
C GLU A 255 13.69 -1.58 -18.43
N VAL A 256 14.02 -2.21 -17.31
CA VAL A 256 13.32 -3.40 -16.79
C VAL A 256 11.91 -3.07 -16.30
N PHE A 257 11.73 -1.89 -15.72
CA PHE A 257 10.46 -1.47 -15.12
C PHE A 257 9.55 -0.80 -16.15
N ALA A 258 8.24 -1.05 -16.02
CA ALA A 258 7.23 -0.32 -16.75
C ALA A 258 7.38 1.19 -16.51
N LYS A 259 7.39 1.95 -17.61
CA LYS A 259 7.43 3.41 -17.58
C LYS A 259 6.02 3.95 -17.34
N PHE A 260 5.92 4.98 -16.53
CA PHE A 260 4.69 5.76 -16.45
C PHE A 260 4.40 6.42 -17.80
N GLU A 261 3.11 6.58 -18.12
CA GLU A 261 2.72 7.29 -19.32
C GLU A 261 3.19 8.74 -19.22
N ALA A 262 3.77 9.25 -20.31
CA ALA A 262 4.18 10.64 -20.36
C ALA A 262 2.92 11.51 -20.26
N PRO A 263 2.95 12.59 -19.46
CA PRO A 263 1.82 13.49 -19.40
C PRO A 263 1.57 14.11 -20.79
N GLY A 264 0.33 14.52 -21.04
CA GLY A 264 -0.04 15.21 -22.27
C GLY A 264 0.72 16.54 -22.49
N PRO A 265 0.42 17.25 -23.59
CA PRO A 265 1.04 18.53 -23.89
C PRO A 265 0.97 19.51 -22.71
N LYS A 266 2.06 20.23 -22.44
CA LYS A 266 2.14 21.19 -21.32
C LYS A 266 0.92 22.12 -21.34
N PRO A 267 0.16 22.23 -20.22
CA PRO A 267 -1.03 23.05 -20.19
C PRO A 267 -0.67 24.54 -20.19
N LYS A 268 -1.64 25.40 -20.53
CA LYS A 268 -1.47 26.86 -20.47
C LYS A 268 -1.26 27.39 -19.06
N GLY A 269 -1.63 26.61 -18.05
CA GLY A 269 -1.45 26.94 -16.64
C GLY A 269 -1.86 25.76 -15.74
N TYR A 270 -1.50 25.87 -14.48
CA TYR A 270 -1.78 24.86 -13.45
C TYR A 270 -2.80 25.39 -12.43
N THR A 271 -3.67 24.52 -11.93
CA THR A 271 -4.53 24.81 -10.79
C THR A 271 -3.70 24.93 -9.51
N LEU A 272 -4.29 25.41 -8.42
CA LEU A 272 -3.58 25.53 -7.14
C LEU A 272 -3.06 24.17 -6.63
N ALA A 273 -3.89 23.12 -6.70
CA ALA A 273 -3.48 21.77 -6.31
C ALA A 273 -2.30 21.25 -7.13
N GLN A 274 -2.34 21.44 -8.45
CA GLN A 274 -1.25 21.05 -9.35
C GLN A 274 0.05 21.80 -9.05
N LYS A 275 -0.03 23.08 -8.68
CA LYS A 275 1.12 23.89 -8.27
C LYS A 275 1.69 23.45 -6.92
N MET A 276 0.84 23.16 -5.94
CA MET A 276 1.29 22.68 -4.62
C MET A 276 2.04 21.35 -4.75
N VAL A 277 1.46 20.38 -5.48
CA VAL A 277 2.13 19.09 -5.75
C VAL A 277 3.38 19.29 -6.60
N GLY A 278 3.31 20.12 -7.64
CA GLY A 278 4.48 20.45 -8.47
C GLY A 278 5.63 21.00 -7.66
N LYS A 279 5.37 21.97 -6.78
CA LYS A 279 6.38 22.56 -5.90
C LYS A 279 7.06 21.50 -5.03
N ALA A 280 6.28 20.59 -4.44
CA ALA A 280 6.81 19.48 -3.63
C ALA A 280 7.60 18.43 -4.44
N CYS A 281 7.48 18.45 -5.78
CA CYS A 281 8.27 17.61 -6.70
C CYS A 281 9.41 18.39 -7.38
N GLY A 282 9.65 19.67 -7.03
CA GLY A 282 10.62 20.53 -7.72
C GLY A 282 10.21 20.96 -9.14
N LEU A 283 8.91 20.94 -9.46
CA LEU A 283 8.31 21.27 -10.76
C LEU A 283 7.40 22.51 -10.68
N GLU A 284 7.09 23.14 -11.82
CA GLU A 284 6.11 24.23 -11.89
C GLU A 284 4.67 23.77 -11.59
N GLY A 285 4.38 22.50 -11.86
CA GLY A 285 3.07 21.88 -11.69
C GLY A 285 3.06 20.43 -12.19
N VAL A 286 2.12 19.62 -11.69
CA VAL A 286 1.89 18.23 -12.13
C VAL A 286 0.55 18.14 -12.88
N GLN A 287 0.51 17.38 -13.98
CA GLN A 287 -0.72 17.18 -14.77
C GLN A 287 -1.53 15.97 -14.26
N PRO A 288 -2.86 15.93 -14.44
CA PRO A 288 -3.66 14.74 -14.10
C PRO A 288 -3.16 13.51 -14.86
N GLY A 289 -3.14 12.36 -14.20
CA GLY A 289 -2.59 11.10 -14.69
C GLY A 289 -1.06 10.98 -14.62
N MET A 290 -0.34 12.05 -14.30
CA MET A 290 1.11 11.99 -14.13
C MET A 290 1.47 11.38 -12.78
N TYR A 291 2.34 10.37 -12.79
CA TYR A 291 2.98 9.87 -11.58
C TYR A 291 4.00 10.88 -11.05
N CYS A 292 3.99 11.08 -9.73
CA CYS A 292 4.95 11.92 -9.03
C CYS A 292 5.17 11.43 -7.59
N GLU A 293 6.24 11.91 -6.96
CA GLU A 293 6.62 11.57 -5.58
C GLU A 293 6.84 12.86 -4.78
N PRO A 294 5.77 13.62 -4.42
CA PRO A 294 5.92 14.85 -3.66
C PRO A 294 6.58 14.63 -2.30
N GLU A 295 7.47 15.54 -1.93
CA GLU A 295 7.97 15.68 -0.58
C GLU A 295 6.82 16.03 0.38
N LEU A 296 6.82 15.39 1.55
CA LEU A 296 5.77 15.52 2.55
C LEU A 296 6.28 16.27 3.79
N ALA A 297 5.72 17.47 3.98
CA ALA A 297 6.04 18.29 5.15
C ALA A 297 5.32 17.81 6.41
N THR A 298 4.13 17.22 6.29
CA THR A 298 3.31 16.85 7.46
C THR A 298 2.60 15.52 7.27
N VAL A 299 2.76 14.64 8.26
CA VAL A 299 2.11 13.32 8.34
C VAL A 299 1.32 13.19 9.64
N GLY A 300 0.02 12.92 9.53
CA GLY A 300 -0.88 12.71 10.68
C GLY A 300 -1.13 11.23 11.02
N SER A 301 -1.19 10.89 12.31
CA SER A 301 -1.56 9.57 12.82
C SER A 301 -2.50 9.68 14.03
N GLN A 302 -3.49 8.80 14.12
CA GLN A 302 -4.47 8.72 15.21
C GLN A 302 -4.46 7.33 15.86
N ASP A 303 -5.11 7.17 16.99
CA ASP A 303 -4.95 6.05 17.92
C ASP A 303 -5.64 4.72 17.52
N THR A 304 -6.54 4.72 16.55
CA THR A 304 -7.17 3.51 15.99
C THR A 304 -6.51 2.99 14.71
N THR A 305 -5.72 3.81 14.03
CA THR A 305 -4.87 3.41 12.89
C THR A 305 -3.39 3.35 13.28
N GLY A 306 -2.98 4.09 14.31
CA GLY A 306 -1.62 4.21 14.81
C GLY A 306 -0.96 2.89 15.19
N PRO A 307 -1.63 1.94 15.86
CA PRO A 307 -1.08 0.61 16.10
C PRO A 307 -0.72 -0.15 14.82
N MET A 308 -1.55 -0.06 13.77
CA MET A 308 -1.23 -0.65 12.46
C MET A 308 -0.07 0.11 11.81
N THR A 309 -0.09 1.45 11.82
CA THR A 309 1.00 2.28 11.27
C THR A 309 2.34 1.99 11.95
N ARG A 310 2.35 1.77 13.28
CA ARG A 310 3.52 1.32 14.03
C ARG A 310 4.06 0.00 13.49
N ASP A 311 3.19 -0.96 13.22
CA ASP A 311 3.62 -2.28 12.76
C ASP A 311 4.10 -2.23 11.30
N GLU A 312 3.48 -1.43 10.42
CA GLU A 312 4.00 -1.16 9.07
C GLU A 312 5.37 -0.42 9.12
N LEU A 313 5.57 0.51 10.06
CA LEU A 313 6.87 1.17 10.27
C LEU A 313 7.97 0.19 10.72
N LYS A 314 7.62 -0.83 11.53
CA LYS A 314 8.57 -1.89 11.91
C LYS A 314 8.94 -2.75 10.72
N ASP A 315 7.97 -3.10 9.89
CA ASP A 315 8.21 -3.91 8.68
C ASP A 315 9.07 -3.17 7.65
N LEU A 316 8.95 -1.84 7.60
CA LEU A 316 9.83 -0.97 6.81
C LEU A 316 11.19 -0.71 7.44
N ALA A 317 11.50 -1.34 8.58
CA ALA A 317 12.73 -1.10 9.36
C ALA A 317 12.98 0.39 9.69
N CYS A 318 11.91 1.18 9.87
CA CYS A 318 12.01 2.60 10.15
C CYS A 318 12.52 2.84 11.58
N LEU A 319 13.71 3.45 11.68
CA LEU A 319 14.34 3.85 12.94
C LEU A 319 14.24 5.36 13.22
N GLY A 320 13.87 6.15 12.22
CA GLY A 320 13.63 7.59 12.32
C GLY A 320 12.73 8.05 11.17
N PHE A 321 11.99 9.13 11.39
CA PHE A 321 11.18 9.74 10.35
C PHE A 321 12.00 10.68 9.48
N SER A 322 11.70 10.68 8.18
CA SER A 322 12.31 11.61 7.21
C SER A 322 11.37 12.75 6.81
N SER A 323 10.06 12.62 7.05
CA SER A 323 9.14 13.76 6.93
C SER A 323 9.43 14.81 8.02
N ASP A 324 9.33 16.08 7.67
CA ASP A 324 9.59 17.22 8.58
C ASP A 324 8.78 17.14 9.89
N LEU A 325 7.50 16.76 9.79
CA LEU A 325 6.63 16.60 10.95
C LEU A 325 5.78 15.33 10.83
N VAL A 326 5.88 14.47 11.85
CA VAL A 326 4.98 13.32 12.05
C VAL A 326 4.29 13.46 13.39
N MET A 327 2.96 13.52 13.41
CA MET A 327 2.17 13.74 14.63
C MET A 327 1.25 12.55 14.95
N GLN A 328 1.31 12.03 16.18
CA GLN A 328 0.41 11.02 16.73
C GLN A 328 -0.57 11.64 17.75
N SER A 329 -1.85 11.30 17.65
CA SER A 329 -2.92 11.76 18.57
C SER A 329 -3.62 10.60 19.31
N PHE A 330 -4.37 10.92 20.36
CA PHE A 330 -5.15 9.94 21.15
C PHE A 330 -6.58 10.45 21.36
N CYS A 331 -7.37 10.44 20.29
CA CYS A 331 -8.68 11.08 20.26
C CYS A 331 -9.87 10.13 20.11
N HIS A 332 -9.68 8.94 19.55
CA HIS A 332 -10.77 7.99 19.30
C HIS A 332 -11.01 7.02 20.46
N THR A 333 -9.99 6.74 21.26
CA THR A 333 -10.02 5.72 22.32
C THR A 333 -9.91 6.31 23.73
N ALA A 334 -9.76 7.63 23.85
CA ALA A 334 -9.46 8.29 25.13
C ALA A 334 -10.65 8.38 26.09
N ALA A 335 -11.89 8.49 25.59
CA ALA A 335 -13.07 8.71 26.44
C ALA A 335 -13.41 7.50 27.33
N TYR A 336 -13.34 6.29 26.75
CA TYR A 336 -13.70 5.04 27.42
C TYR A 336 -12.70 3.93 27.03
N PRO A 337 -11.44 4.00 27.51
CA PRO A 337 -10.40 3.10 27.05
C PRO A 337 -10.63 1.67 27.54
N LYS A 338 -10.54 0.70 26.64
CA LYS A 338 -10.38 -0.73 27.00
C LYS A 338 -8.96 -0.96 27.53
N PRO A 339 -8.69 -2.08 28.23
CA PRO A 339 -7.33 -2.38 28.71
C PRO A 339 -6.23 -2.34 27.62
N VAL A 340 -6.55 -2.76 26.40
CA VAL A 340 -5.63 -2.68 25.25
C VAL A 340 -5.41 -1.25 24.74
N ASP A 341 -6.42 -0.39 24.86
CA ASP A 341 -6.28 1.03 24.53
C ASP A 341 -5.34 1.72 25.53
N VAL A 342 -5.44 1.38 26.82
CA VAL A 342 -4.51 1.87 27.86
C VAL A 342 -3.07 1.48 27.56
N GLU A 343 -2.83 0.25 27.05
CA GLU A 343 -1.49 -0.16 26.63
C GLU A 343 -1.00 0.64 25.41
N THR A 344 -1.90 0.91 24.46
CA THR A 344 -1.61 1.78 23.32
C THR A 344 -1.24 3.19 23.78
N HIS A 345 -1.94 3.76 24.77
CA HIS A 345 -1.66 5.08 25.34
C HIS A 345 -0.29 5.14 26.03
N LYS A 346 0.20 4.03 26.59
CA LYS A 346 1.51 3.95 27.24
C LYS A 346 2.67 3.76 26.26
N THR A 347 2.45 2.98 25.20
CA THR A 347 3.55 2.51 24.33
C THR A 347 3.71 3.33 23.06
N LEU A 348 2.60 3.77 22.45
CA LEU A 348 2.62 4.45 21.17
C LEU A 348 3.29 5.83 21.21
N PRO A 349 3.16 6.67 22.27
CA PRO A 349 3.84 7.96 22.31
C PRO A 349 5.36 7.82 22.21
N LYS A 350 5.95 6.90 22.99
CA LYS A 350 7.39 6.65 22.98
C LYS A 350 7.86 6.18 21.60
N PHE A 351 7.10 5.30 20.96
CA PHE A 351 7.45 4.79 19.62
C PHE A 351 7.60 5.90 18.57
N PHE A 352 6.68 6.88 18.58
CA PHE A 352 6.75 8.04 17.68
C PHE A 352 7.84 9.03 18.12
N HIS A 353 7.97 9.31 19.42
CA HIS A 353 8.98 10.24 19.94
C HIS A 353 10.42 9.78 19.64
N ASP A 354 10.70 8.49 19.85
CA ASP A 354 12.03 7.89 19.57
C ASP A 354 12.43 8.01 18.08
N ARG A 355 11.47 8.28 17.19
CA ARG A 355 11.67 8.47 15.74
C ARG A 355 11.65 9.95 15.32
N GLY A 356 11.60 10.88 16.28
CA GLY A 356 11.54 12.32 16.02
C GLY A 356 10.12 12.87 15.83
N GLY A 357 9.08 12.07 16.06
CA GLY A 357 7.69 12.49 15.95
C GLY A 357 7.15 13.23 17.19
N VAL A 358 6.06 13.97 16.98
CA VAL A 358 5.28 14.63 18.03
C VAL A 358 4.16 13.68 18.47
N ALA A 359 4.05 13.41 19.77
CA ALA A 359 2.95 12.63 20.32
C ALA A 359 2.12 13.48 21.30
N LEU A 360 0.84 13.64 20.99
CA LEU A 360 -0.15 14.24 21.91
C LEU A 360 -0.49 13.25 23.04
N ARG A 361 -1.35 13.68 23.96
CA ARG A 361 -1.78 12.89 25.13
C ARG A 361 -3.27 12.55 25.04
N PRO A 362 -3.71 11.43 25.64
CA PRO A 362 -5.13 11.19 25.86
C PRO A 362 -5.78 12.37 26.58
N GLY A 363 -6.85 12.92 26.01
CA GLY A 363 -7.54 14.11 26.52
C GLY A 363 -7.19 15.43 25.82
N ASP A 364 -6.12 15.48 25.01
CA ASP A 364 -5.76 16.71 24.27
C ASP A 364 -6.78 17.07 23.18
N GLY A 365 -7.53 16.07 22.67
CA GLY A 365 -8.63 16.27 21.72
C GLY A 365 -8.32 15.80 20.30
N ILE A 366 -9.19 16.20 19.36
CA ILE A 366 -9.26 15.66 18.00
C ILE A 366 -7.96 15.94 17.21
N ILE A 367 -7.44 14.91 16.53
CA ILE A 367 -6.23 14.98 15.69
C ILE A 367 -6.16 16.24 14.82
N HIS A 368 -7.19 16.49 14.01
CA HIS A 368 -7.18 17.57 13.01
C HIS A 368 -7.22 18.96 13.65
N SER A 369 -7.75 19.09 14.86
CA SER A 369 -7.68 20.35 15.60
C SER A 369 -6.23 20.71 15.94
N TRP A 370 -5.38 19.73 16.24
CA TRP A 370 -3.97 19.95 16.53
C TRP A 370 -3.12 19.99 15.26
N LEU A 371 -3.28 19.00 14.36
CA LEU A 371 -2.50 18.89 13.13
C LEU A 371 -2.61 20.15 12.28
N ASN A 372 -3.82 20.71 12.13
CA ASN A 372 -4.06 21.90 11.31
C ASN A 372 -3.34 23.16 11.83
N ARG A 373 -2.92 23.17 13.10
CA ARG A 373 -2.15 24.28 13.71
C ARG A 373 -0.64 24.13 13.49
N MET A 374 -0.19 23.01 12.92
CA MET A 374 1.21 22.69 12.68
C MET A 374 1.56 22.69 11.18
N LEU A 375 0.60 23.04 10.32
CA LEU A 375 0.78 23.02 8.87
C LEU A 375 1.60 24.19 8.37
N ILE A 376 2.38 23.93 7.32
CA ILE A 376 3.05 24.96 6.53
C ILE A 376 2.18 25.27 5.29
N PRO A 377 1.83 26.53 5.01
CA PRO A 377 1.06 26.89 3.82
C PRO A 377 1.68 26.37 2.51
N ASP A 378 0.83 25.96 1.58
CA ASP A 378 1.19 25.41 0.26
C ASP A 378 2.02 24.13 0.26
N ALA A 379 2.25 23.51 1.43
CA ALA A 379 2.94 22.23 1.53
C ALA A 379 2.00 21.04 1.27
N VAL A 380 2.60 19.90 0.97
CA VAL A 380 1.90 18.62 0.76
C VAL A 380 2.05 17.74 2.00
N GLY A 381 1.02 16.96 2.32
CA GLY A 381 1.10 15.96 3.39
C GLY A 381 0.11 14.81 3.24
N THR A 382 0.09 13.96 4.26
CA THR A 382 -0.81 12.80 4.33
C THR A 382 -1.21 12.50 5.77
N GLY A 383 -2.08 11.51 5.96
CA GLY A 383 -2.39 11.00 7.29
C GLY A 383 -3.20 9.73 7.27
N GLY A 384 -3.05 8.96 8.34
CA GLY A 384 -3.76 7.70 8.61
C GLY A 384 -5.21 7.91 9.04
N ASP A 385 -5.89 8.87 8.42
CA ASP A 385 -7.28 9.23 8.68
C ASP A 385 -7.89 9.89 7.43
N SER A 386 -9.07 9.45 7.00
CA SER A 386 -9.72 9.92 5.77
C SER A 386 -10.14 11.40 5.81
N HIS A 387 -10.22 11.99 7.01
CA HIS A 387 -10.50 13.41 7.21
C HIS A 387 -9.23 14.26 7.34
N THR A 388 -8.05 13.69 7.05
CA THR A 388 -6.81 14.47 6.88
C THR A 388 -6.93 15.34 5.64
N ARG A 389 -7.59 16.47 5.77
CA ARG A 389 -7.94 17.44 4.71
C ARG A 389 -7.43 18.81 5.15
N PHE A 390 -6.21 19.12 4.73
CA PHE A 390 -5.51 20.32 5.20
C PHE A 390 -6.22 21.60 4.77
N PRO A 391 -6.49 22.54 5.70
CA PRO A 391 -7.01 23.86 5.36
C PRO A 391 -5.94 24.79 4.76
N LEU A 392 -4.65 24.46 4.96
CA LEU A 392 -3.49 25.20 4.44
C LEU A 392 -2.58 24.19 3.74
N GLY A 393 -2.44 24.30 2.41
CA GLY A 393 -1.76 23.30 1.59
C GLY A 393 -2.71 22.23 1.06
N ILE A 394 -2.20 21.03 0.79
CA ILE A 394 -2.99 19.91 0.29
C ILE A 394 -2.56 18.59 0.95
N SER A 395 -3.52 17.71 1.19
CA SER A 395 -3.25 16.39 1.74
C SER A 395 -3.99 15.28 1.02
N PHE A 396 -3.34 14.13 0.92
CA PHE A 396 -3.90 12.90 0.35
C PHE A 396 -3.94 11.83 1.44
N PRO A 397 -5.10 11.61 2.10
CA PRO A 397 -5.23 10.54 3.10
C PRO A 397 -4.88 9.17 2.55
N ALA A 398 -4.33 8.33 3.40
CA ALA A 398 -3.93 6.99 3.00
C ALA A 398 -4.10 5.95 4.13
N GLY A 399 -3.99 4.67 3.75
CA GLY A 399 -3.91 3.58 4.70
C GLY A 399 -2.58 3.56 5.44
N SER A 400 -2.51 2.80 6.55
CA SER A 400 -1.34 2.75 7.43
C SER A 400 -0.01 2.39 6.74
N GLY A 401 -0.04 1.59 5.66
CA GLY A 401 1.16 1.21 4.92
C GLY A 401 1.80 2.40 4.22
N LEU A 402 1.02 3.14 3.43
CA LEU A 402 1.51 4.34 2.74
C LEU A 402 1.87 5.47 3.71
N VAL A 403 1.14 5.60 4.83
CA VAL A 403 1.48 6.56 5.89
C VAL A 403 2.80 6.22 6.56
N ALA A 404 3.07 4.93 6.80
CA ALA A 404 4.35 4.46 7.32
C ALA A 404 5.49 4.73 6.33
N PHE A 405 5.28 4.43 5.04
CA PHE A 405 6.23 4.75 3.97
C PHE A 405 6.53 6.25 3.93
N ALA A 406 5.50 7.07 3.84
CA ALA A 406 5.58 8.53 3.83
C ALA A 406 6.40 9.07 5.00
N ALA A 407 6.07 8.65 6.23
CA ALA A 407 6.79 9.08 7.42
C ALA A 407 8.27 8.64 7.40
N ALA A 408 8.56 7.43 6.92
CA ALA A 408 9.90 6.87 6.89
C ALA A 408 10.80 7.49 5.79
N THR A 409 10.25 7.79 4.61
CA THR A 409 11.02 8.24 3.45
C THR A 409 10.90 9.73 3.15
N GLY A 410 9.91 10.43 3.71
CA GLY A 410 9.67 11.84 3.46
C GLY A 410 8.94 12.13 2.15
N VAL A 411 8.59 11.11 1.37
CA VAL A 411 7.92 11.23 0.05
C VAL A 411 6.73 10.29 -0.05
N MET A 412 5.82 10.53 -0.99
CA MET A 412 4.66 9.66 -1.21
C MET A 412 4.39 9.44 -2.70
N PRO A 413 4.25 8.20 -3.18
CA PRO A 413 3.79 7.94 -4.55
C PRO A 413 2.39 8.48 -4.78
N LEU A 414 2.21 9.16 -5.90
CA LEU A 414 0.94 9.75 -6.29
C LEU A 414 0.78 9.73 -7.83
N ASP A 415 -0.21 8.99 -8.31
CA ASP A 415 -0.81 9.28 -9.62
C ASP A 415 -1.72 10.49 -9.44
N MET A 416 -1.36 11.62 -10.04
CA MET A 416 -2.09 12.87 -9.86
C MET A 416 -3.56 12.70 -10.32
N PRO A 417 -4.56 12.91 -9.44
CA PRO A 417 -5.97 12.73 -9.79
C PRO A 417 -6.50 13.69 -10.85
#